data_AF-A0A0C1G348-F1
#
_entry.id   AF-A0A0C1G348-F1
#
_cell.length_a   1.000
_cell.length_b   1.000
_cell.length_c   1.000
_cell.angle_alpha   90.00
_cell.angle_beta   90.00
_cell.angle_gamma   90.00
#
_symmetry.space_group_name_H-M   'P 1'
#
loop_
_entity.id
_entity.type
_entity.pdbx_description
1 polymer ?
#
loop_
_entity_poly.entity_id
_entity_poly.type
_entity_poly.pdbx_seq_one_letter_code
_entity_poly.pdbx_strand_id
1 'polypeptide(L)'
;MTSPHLSPETHGTTFGKITVTVDVERGDCIIHAPGKGLVGQEVPTRKRFNSLDEIRGAYGIQLQLARTAPGKHPNARDMARALEFAGKALNDHQEAKRQ
;
A
#
# COMPACT_ATOMS: atom_id res chain seq x y z
N MET A 1 7.62 -18.63 9.85
CA MET A 1 7.61 -18.15 8.45
C MET A 1 8.20 -16.75 8.42
N THR A 2 9.04 -16.45 7.43
CA THR A 2 9.65 -15.12 7.25
C THR A 2 8.61 -14.17 6.68
N SER A 3 8.43 -13.00 7.30
CA SER A 3 7.42 -12.04 6.84
C SER A 3 7.78 -11.50 5.44
N PRO A 4 6.83 -11.45 4.47
CA PRO A 4 7.05 -10.89 3.13
C PRO A 4 7.60 -9.45 3.13
N HIS A 5 7.40 -8.73 4.24
CA HIS A 5 7.93 -7.39 4.46
C HIS A 5 9.46 -7.29 4.53
N LEU A 6 10.17 -8.41 4.79
CA LEU A 6 11.63 -8.43 4.90
C LEU A 6 12.33 -8.45 3.54
N SER A 7 11.63 -8.83 2.47
CA SER A 7 12.18 -8.90 1.11
C SER A 7 11.21 -8.27 0.11
N PRO A 8 11.05 -6.93 0.13
CA PRO A 8 10.18 -6.23 -0.79
C PRO A 8 10.62 -6.35 -2.25
N GLU A 9 11.91 -6.63 -2.53
CA GLU A 9 12.36 -6.92 -3.89
C GLU A 9 11.79 -8.21 -4.48
N THR A 10 11.44 -9.19 -3.64
CA THR A 10 10.96 -10.52 -4.07
C THR A 10 9.46 -10.68 -3.90
N HIS A 11 8.88 -10.05 -2.88
CA HIS A 11 7.46 -10.19 -2.53
C HIS A 11 6.66 -8.88 -2.71
N GLY A 12 7.31 -7.81 -3.15
CA GLY A 12 6.66 -6.53 -3.42
C GLY A 12 5.96 -6.50 -4.77
N THR A 13 4.82 -5.83 -4.83
CA THR A 13 4.13 -5.46 -6.07
C THR A 13 4.26 -3.96 -6.28
N THR A 14 4.68 -3.54 -7.48
CA THR A 14 4.97 -2.13 -7.78
C THR A 14 3.89 -1.49 -8.65
N PHE A 15 3.46 -0.29 -8.24
CA PHE A 15 2.54 0.60 -8.93
C PHE A 15 3.21 1.97 -9.09
N GLY A 16 3.67 2.29 -10.29
CA GLY A 16 4.45 3.51 -10.52
C GLY A 16 5.71 3.54 -9.67
N LYS A 17 5.81 4.50 -8.74
CA LYS A 17 6.92 4.60 -7.77
C LYS A 17 6.64 3.92 -6.41
N ILE A 18 5.47 3.31 -6.25
CA ILE A 18 5.01 2.73 -4.98
C ILE A 18 5.15 1.22 -5.02
N THR A 19 5.78 0.63 -4.02
CA THR A 19 5.87 -0.83 -3.84
C THR A 19 5.11 -1.24 -2.60
N VAL A 20 4.22 -2.23 -2.71
CA VAL A 20 3.47 -2.79 -1.58
C VAL A 20 3.88 -4.23 -1.33
N THR A 21 4.09 -4.57 -0.07
CA THR A 21 4.23 -5.95 0.40
C THR A 21 3.02 -6.28 1.28
N VAL A 22 2.46 -7.47 1.11
CA VAL A 22 1.27 -7.92 1.85
C VAL A 22 1.65 -9.18 2.63
N ASP A 23 1.35 -9.19 3.92
CA ASP A 23 1.49 -10.36 4.77
C ASP A 23 0.08 -10.84 5.14
N VAL A 24 -0.43 -11.77 4.33
CA VAL A 24 -1.80 -12.30 4.46
C VAL A 24 -2.01 -13.09 5.75
N GLU A 25 -0.94 -13.68 6.31
CA GLU A 25 -1.01 -14.43 7.56
C GLU A 25 -1.14 -13.50 8.77
N ARG A 26 -0.46 -12.34 8.73
CA ARG A 26 -0.56 -11.31 9.77
C ARG A 26 -1.71 -10.33 9.56
N GLY A 27 -2.27 -10.27 8.36
CA GLY A 27 -3.41 -9.41 8.03
C GLY A 27 -3.02 -7.95 7.78
N ASP A 28 -1.77 -7.69 7.42
CA ASP A 28 -1.22 -6.35 7.28
C ASP A 28 -0.47 -6.14 5.96
N CYS A 29 -0.18 -4.87 5.65
CA CYS A 29 0.63 -4.52 4.49
C CYS A 29 1.62 -3.38 4.80
N ILE A 30 2.73 -3.35 4.06
CA ILE A 30 3.69 -2.25 4.09
C ILE A 30 3.80 -1.65 2.70
N ILE A 31 3.58 -0.35 2.64
CA ILE A 31 3.79 0.46 1.45
C ILE A 31 5.13 1.18 1.56
N HIS A 32 5.91 1.08 0.49
CA HIS A 32 7.12 1.83 0.20
C HIS A 32 6.77 2.88 -0.86
N ALA A 33 6.92 4.15 -0.53
CA ALA A 33 6.58 5.26 -1.43
C ALA A 33 7.67 6.34 -1.41
N PRO A 34 7.91 7.07 -2.51
CA PRO A 34 8.74 8.27 -2.48
C PRO A 34 8.03 9.33 -1.63
N GLY A 35 8.62 9.66 -0.50
CA GLY A 35 8.21 10.78 0.34
C GLY A 35 8.88 12.08 -0.10
N LYS A 36 8.35 13.21 0.38
CA LYS A 36 9.00 14.50 0.24
C LYS A 36 9.95 14.71 1.41
N GLY A 37 11.25 14.71 1.15
CA GLY A 37 12.27 15.18 2.09
C GLY A 37 12.34 16.70 2.15
N LEU A 38 13.31 17.22 2.91
CA LEU A 38 13.65 18.63 2.87
C LEU A 38 14.17 18.99 1.48
N VAL A 39 13.67 20.09 0.92
CA VAL A 39 14.11 20.72 -0.34
C VAL A 39 14.38 19.72 -1.48
N GLY A 40 13.30 19.23 -2.11
CA GLY A 40 13.38 18.52 -3.40
C GLY A 40 13.95 17.09 -3.37
N GLN A 41 14.39 16.56 -2.22
CA GLN A 41 14.83 15.18 -2.12
C GLN A 41 13.65 14.21 -2.03
N GLU A 42 13.61 13.19 -2.90
CA GLU A 42 12.71 12.05 -2.74
C GLU A 42 13.30 11.11 -1.68
N VAL A 43 12.70 11.07 -0.49
CA VAL A 43 13.14 10.19 0.61
C VAL A 43 12.20 8.99 0.66
N PRO A 44 12.70 7.74 0.58
CA PRO A 44 11.85 6.56 0.69
C PRO A 44 11.12 6.55 2.03
N THR A 45 9.78 6.58 1.98
CA THR A 45 8.92 6.45 3.15
C THR A 45 8.32 5.06 3.18
N ARG A 46 8.20 4.50 4.39
CA ARG A 46 7.55 3.22 4.62
C ARG A 46 6.36 3.45 5.54
N LYS A 47 5.19 2.96 5.16
CA LYS A 47 3.99 3.01 5.98
C LYS A 47 3.38 1.62 6.09
N ARG A 48 3.17 1.18 7.34
CA ARG A 48 2.48 -0.08 7.65
C ARG A 48 1.01 0.20 7.90
N PHE A 49 0.15 -0.68 7.40
CA PHE A 49 -1.27 -0.73 7.67
C PHE A 49 -1.58 -2.08 8.31
N ASN A 50 -2.15 -2.06 9.52
CA ASN A 50 -2.23 -3.24 10.40
C ASN A 50 -3.52 -4.04 10.23
N SER A 51 -4.46 -3.56 9.41
CA SER A 51 -5.74 -4.23 9.19
C SER A 51 -6.37 -3.89 7.86
N LEU A 52 -7.33 -4.73 7.44
CA LEU A 52 -8.13 -4.53 6.24
C LEU A 52 -8.94 -3.22 6.29
N ASP A 53 -9.48 -2.84 7.45
CA ASP A 53 -10.21 -1.58 7.62
C ASP A 53 -9.30 -0.36 7.45
N GLU A 54 -8.06 -0.42 7.99
CA GLU A 54 -7.08 0.64 7.82
C GLU A 54 -6.72 0.81 6.33
N ILE A 55 -6.55 -0.30 5.61
CA ILE A 55 -6.26 -0.32 4.18
C ILE A 55 -7.43 0.26 3.37
N ARG A 56 -8.67 -0.12 3.68
CA ARG A 56 -9.88 0.39 3.01
C ARG A 56 -10.08 1.89 3.25
N GLY A 57 -9.88 2.36 4.48
CA GLY A 57 -9.94 3.78 4.80
C GLY A 57 -8.89 4.59 4.05
N ALA A 58 -7.64 4.09 4.03
CA ALA A 58 -6.56 4.72 3.29
C ALA A 58 -6.82 4.72 1.77
N TYR A 59 -7.38 3.64 1.22
CA TYR A 59 -7.76 3.54 -0.18
C TYR A 59 -8.74 4.63 -0.57
N GLY A 60 -9.82 4.81 0.21
CA GLY A 60 -10.82 5.85 -0.03
C GLY A 60 -10.23 7.25 -0.05
N ILE A 61 -9.36 7.56 0.91
CA ILE A 61 -8.65 8.86 0.98
C ILE A 61 -7.78 9.07 -0.26
N GLN A 62 -6.96 8.08 -0.64
CA GLN A 62 -6.04 8.21 -1.77
C GLN A 62 -6.79 8.29 -3.11
N LEU A 63 -7.90 7.56 -3.25
CA LEU A 63 -8.78 7.66 -4.41
C LEU A 63 -9.41 9.05 -4.51
N GLN A 64 -9.85 9.63 -3.38
CA GLN A 64 -10.37 10.99 -3.35
C GLN A 64 -9.28 12.01 -3.73
N LEU A 65 -8.08 11.92 -3.14
CA LEU A 65 -6.95 12.81 -3.44
C LEU A 65 -6.54 12.74 -4.92
N ALA A 66 -6.53 11.53 -5.50
CA ALA A 66 -6.24 11.34 -6.92
C ALA A 66 -7.26 12.04 -7.83
N ARG A 67 -8.52 12.18 -7.38
CA ARG A 67 -9.59 12.86 -8.13
C ARG A 67 -9.58 14.37 -7.90
N THR A 68 -9.41 14.83 -6.67
CA THR A 68 -9.62 16.24 -6.29
C THR A 68 -8.37 17.09 -6.43
N ALA A 69 -7.18 16.52 -6.28
CA ALA A 69 -5.93 17.27 -6.31
C ALA A 69 -4.77 16.47 -6.95
N PRO A 70 -4.93 15.94 -8.18
CA PRO A 70 -3.92 15.11 -8.83
C PRO A 70 -2.55 15.80 -8.98
N GLY A 71 -2.53 17.12 -9.22
CA GLY A 71 -1.28 17.88 -9.32
C GLY A 71 -0.53 18.07 -7.98
N LYS A 72 -1.25 18.04 -6.85
CA LYS A 72 -0.64 18.13 -5.51
C LYS A 72 -0.20 16.76 -4.98
N HIS A 73 -0.88 15.70 -5.42
CA HIS A 73 -0.64 14.31 -5.02
C HIS A 73 -0.44 13.42 -6.25
N PRO A 74 0.67 13.56 -6.98
CA PRO A 74 0.90 12.84 -8.24
C PRO A 74 0.90 11.31 -8.06
N ASN A 75 1.26 10.82 -6.88
CA ASN A 75 1.33 9.38 -6.57
C ASN A 75 0.04 8.84 -5.93
N ALA A 76 -1.01 9.66 -5.72
CA ALA A 76 -2.22 9.22 -5.02
C ALA A 76 -2.96 8.11 -5.78
N ARG A 77 -2.95 8.14 -7.11
CA ARG A 77 -3.58 7.10 -7.94
C ARG A 77 -2.88 5.76 -7.79
N ASP A 78 -1.55 5.76 -7.80
CA ASP A 78 -0.76 4.55 -7.64
C ASP A 78 -0.83 4.02 -6.19
N MET A 79 -0.90 4.93 -5.21
CA MET A 79 -1.13 4.57 -3.81
C MET A 79 -2.49 3.89 -3.63
N ALA A 80 -3.54 4.41 -4.27
CA ALA A 80 -4.86 3.81 -4.24
C ALA A 80 -4.85 2.41 -4.85
N ARG A 81 -4.19 2.20 -5.99
CA ARG A 81 -4.04 0.87 -6.61
C ARG A 81 -3.29 -0.11 -5.72
N ALA A 82 -2.22 0.34 -5.06
CA ALA A 82 -1.46 -0.48 -4.12
C ALA A 82 -2.31 -0.92 -2.91
N LEU A 83 -3.11 0.00 -2.37
CA LEU A 83 -4.03 -0.29 -1.26
C LEU A 83 -5.19 -1.20 -1.68
N GLU A 84 -5.74 -0.99 -2.88
CA GLU A 84 -6.76 -1.87 -3.45
C GLU A 84 -6.24 -3.30 -3.62
N PHE A 85 -5.03 -3.46 -4.17
CA PHE A 85 -4.37 -4.75 -4.29
C PHE A 85 -4.18 -5.43 -2.93
N ALA A 86 -3.65 -4.72 -1.95
CA ALA A 86 -3.45 -5.26 -0.60
C ALA A 86 -4.77 -5.64 0.06
N GLY A 87 -5.79 -4.78 -0.03
CA GLY A 87 -7.11 -5.03 0.54
C GLY A 87 -7.78 -6.26 -0.08
N LYS A 88 -7.65 -6.42 -1.40
CA LYS A 88 -8.15 -7.60 -2.10
C LYS A 88 -7.43 -8.88 -1.65
N ALA A 89 -6.09 -8.88 -1.63
CA ALA A 89 -5.31 -10.04 -1.22
C ALA A 89 -5.65 -10.51 0.21
N LEU A 90 -5.84 -9.56 1.14
CA LEU A 90 -6.27 -9.88 2.50
C LEU A 90 -7.71 -10.42 2.55
N ASN A 91 -8.63 -9.80 1.81
CA ASN A 91 -10.03 -10.24 1.77
C ASN A 91 -10.16 -11.65 1.20
N ASP A 92 -9.53 -11.92 0.06
CA ASP A 92 -9.53 -13.23 -0.60
C ASP A 92 -8.96 -14.32 0.34
N HIS A 93 -7.90 -14.01 1.09
CA HIS A 93 -7.33 -14.93 2.07
C HIS A 93 -8.25 -15.17 3.29
N GLN A 94 -8.92 -14.12 3.80
CA GLN A 94 -9.90 -14.26 4.88
C GLN A 94 -11.12 -15.07 4.45
N GLU A 95 -11.59 -14.90 3.22
CA GLU A 95 -12.69 -15.69 2.66
C GLU A 95 -12.28 -17.16 2.49
N ALA A 96 -11.07 -17.43 1.98
CA ALA A 96 -10.54 -18.79 1.86
C ALA A 96 -10.39 -19.50 3.22
N LYS A 97 -10.05 -18.78 4.30
CA LYS A 97 -9.98 -19.34 5.66
C LYS A 97 -11.35 -19.65 6.29
N ARG A 98 -12.45 -19.10 5.73
CA ARG A 98 -13.81 -19.31 6.24
C ARG A 98 -14.53 -20.49 5.56
N GLN A 99 -13.96 -21.03 4.48
CA GLN A 99 -14.45 -22.21 3.75
C GLN A 99 -13.81 -23.49 4.30
#